data_AF-A0A7C2XBB6-F1
#
_entry.id   AF-A0A7C2XBB6-F1
#
_cell.length_a   1.000
_cell.length_b   1.000
_cell.length_c   1.000
_cell.angle_alpha   90.00
_cell.angle_beta   90.00
_cell.angle_gamma   90.00
#
_symmetry.space_group_name_H-M   'P 1'
#
loop_
_entity.id
_entity.type
_entity.pdbx_description
1 polymer ?
#
loop_
_entity_poly.entity_id
_entity_poly.type
_entity_poly.pdbx_seq_one_letter_code
_entity_poly.pdbx_strand_id
1 'polypeptide(L)'
;MPRLARRCGVRHAAIFVDAVDDAIAGSNARGFETALCAAMNDDFAVAMIDASKSLGRMIELHKPLPVLTGFCAMVAEAAKNVAGGRLLREMSFT
;
A
#
# COMPACT_ATOMS: atom_id res chain seq x y z
N MET A 1 3.52 -26.50 13.89
CA MET A 1 3.92 -26.48 12.46
C MET A 1 4.79 -25.27 12.20
N PRO A 2 5.92 -25.41 11.50
CA PRO A 2 7.02 -24.45 11.56
C PRO A 2 6.72 -23.18 10.76
N ARG A 3 6.96 -22.00 11.36
CA ARG A 3 6.97 -20.71 10.66
C ARG A 3 8.14 -20.73 9.66
N LEU A 4 7.84 -21.06 8.40
CA LEU A 4 8.78 -20.94 7.30
C LEU A 4 9.29 -19.49 7.22
N ALA A 5 10.61 -19.36 7.32
CA ALA A 5 11.47 -18.23 6.98
C ALA A 5 10.82 -16.86 6.71
N ARG A 6 11.07 -15.94 7.66
CA ARG A 6 11.03 -14.47 7.52
C ARG A 6 12.04 -13.93 6.49
N ARG A 7 12.04 -14.39 5.23
CA ARG A 7 12.99 -13.92 4.19
C ARG A 7 12.33 -13.15 3.04
N CYS A 8 11.07 -13.39 2.74
CA CYS A 8 10.30 -12.66 1.73
C CYS A 8 8.80 -12.79 2.00
N GLY A 9 8.03 -11.76 1.67
CA GLY A 9 6.57 -11.71 1.87
C GLY A 9 6.03 -10.30 1.60
N VAL A 10 4.72 -10.19 1.40
CA VAL A 10 4.05 -8.89 1.22
C VAL A 10 4.04 -8.17 2.57
N ARG A 11 4.85 -7.12 2.71
CA ARG A 11 4.94 -6.30 3.93
C ARG A 11 3.62 -5.59 4.23
N HIS A 12 3.06 -4.95 3.22
CA HIS A 12 1.78 -4.27 3.27
C HIS A 12 1.12 -4.30 1.89
N ALA A 13 -0.19 -4.09 1.86
CA ALA A 13 -0.91 -3.72 0.67
C ALA A 13 -1.47 -2.30 0.88
N ALA A 14 -1.24 -1.41 -0.07
CA ALA A 14 -1.82 -0.07 -0.07
C ALA A 14 -3.15 -0.08 -0.80
N ILE A 15 -4.16 0.58 -0.22
CA ILE A 15 -5.48 0.75 -0.83
C ILE A 15 -5.89 2.22 -0.80
N PHE A 16 -6.49 2.67 -1.89
CA PHE A 16 -7.12 3.99 -1.95
C PHE A 16 -8.46 3.98 -1.22
N VAL A 17 -8.69 5.00 -0.41
CA VAL A 17 -9.94 5.23 0.31
C VAL A 17 -10.39 6.68 0.16
N ASP A 18 -11.70 6.91 0.17
CA ASP A 18 -12.27 8.26 0.04
C ASP A 18 -12.02 9.11 1.31
N ALA A 19 -12.17 8.48 2.48
CA ALA A 19 -11.96 9.08 3.79
C ALA A 19 -11.10 8.16 4.67
N VAL A 20 -9.89 8.62 5.01
CA VAL A 20 -8.92 7.84 5.82
C VAL A 20 -9.46 7.61 7.22
N ASP A 21 -10.07 8.63 7.85
CA ASP A 21 -10.61 8.53 9.21
C ASP A 21 -11.76 7.51 9.30
N ASP A 22 -12.67 7.50 8.31
CA ASP A 22 -13.77 6.53 8.27
C ASP A 22 -13.25 5.10 8.04
N ALA A 23 -12.23 4.94 7.19
CA ALA A 23 -11.60 3.65 6.94
C ALA A 23 -10.83 3.13 8.17
N ILE A 24 -10.18 4.03 8.93
CA ILE A 24 -9.60 3.73 10.24
C ILE A 24 -10.68 3.28 11.21
N ALA A 25 -11.75 4.05 11.36
CA ALA A 25 -12.84 3.75 12.30
C ALA A 25 -13.48 2.39 11.97
N GLY A 26 -13.76 2.12 10.69
CA GLY A 26 -14.31 0.85 10.23
C GLY A 26 -13.37 -0.33 10.44
N SER A 27 -12.06 -0.13 10.29
CA SER A 27 -11.03 -1.16 10.57
C SER A 27 -10.96 -1.47 12.07
N ASN A 28 -10.90 -0.44 12.91
CA ASN A 28 -10.86 -0.57 14.37
C ASN A 28 -12.13 -1.25 14.91
N ALA A 29 -13.31 -0.89 14.39
CA ALA A 29 -14.58 -1.52 14.76
C ALA A 29 -14.63 -3.03 14.44
N ARG A 30 -13.83 -3.47 13.46
CA ARG A 30 -13.68 -4.89 13.08
C ARG A 30 -12.54 -5.60 13.83
N GLY A 31 -11.89 -4.92 14.76
CA GLY A 31 -10.81 -5.47 15.59
C GLY A 31 -9.42 -5.41 14.96
N PHE A 32 -9.22 -4.62 13.89
CA PHE A 32 -7.90 -4.35 13.34
C PHE A 32 -7.34 -3.05 13.91
N GLU A 33 -6.17 -3.09 14.54
CA GLU A 33 -5.57 -1.93 15.21
C GLU A 33 -4.94 -0.95 14.22
N THR A 34 -5.07 0.34 14.46
CA THR A 34 -4.30 1.37 13.74
C THR A 34 -2.91 1.49 14.34
N ALA A 35 -1.90 0.94 13.66
CA ALA A 35 -0.51 0.92 14.10
C ALA A 35 0.24 2.24 13.86
N LEU A 36 -0.17 3.00 12.84
CA LEU A 36 0.37 4.33 12.53
C LEU A 36 -0.73 5.19 11.91
N CYS A 37 -0.78 6.46 12.27
CA CYS A 37 -1.48 7.50 11.51
C CYS A 37 -0.56 8.71 11.46
N ALA A 38 -0.20 9.14 10.26
CA ALA A 38 0.72 10.25 10.03
C ALA A 38 0.18 11.15 8.92
N ALA A 39 0.43 12.45 9.05
CA ALA A 39 0.22 13.42 7.99
C ALA A 39 1.59 13.91 7.51
N MET A 40 1.77 13.98 6.20
CA MET A 40 2.89 14.70 5.59
C MET A 40 2.56 16.19 5.47
N ASN A 41 3.55 16.95 5.03
CA ASN A 41 3.55 18.41 4.92
C ASN A 41 2.58 19.00 3.88
N ASP A 42 1.86 18.16 3.15
CA ASP A 42 0.93 18.48 2.06
C ASP A 42 -0.48 17.86 2.28
N ASP A 43 -0.90 17.71 3.53
CA ASP A 43 -2.17 17.07 3.95
C ASP A 43 -2.33 15.61 3.49
N PHE A 44 -1.25 14.98 3.01
CA PHE A 44 -1.23 13.57 2.71
C PHE A 44 -1.24 12.76 4.00
N ALA A 45 -2.41 12.24 4.35
CA ALA A 45 -2.60 11.32 5.46
C ALA A 45 -2.34 9.87 5.02
N VAL A 46 -1.53 9.16 5.80
CA VAL A 46 -1.28 7.73 5.68
C VAL A 46 -1.59 7.06 7.01
N ALA A 47 -2.38 5.99 6.95
CA ALA A 47 -2.63 5.14 8.10
C ALA A 47 -2.25 3.69 7.82
N MET A 48 -1.59 3.05 8.78
CA MET A 48 -1.23 1.64 8.74
C MET A 48 -2.13 0.87 9.69
N ILE A 49 -2.92 -0.05 9.16
CA ILE A 49 -3.76 -0.98 9.92
C ILE A 49 -3.00 -2.30 10.10
N ASP A 50 -2.83 -2.74 11.34
CA ASP A 50 -2.27 -4.04 11.67
C ASP A 50 -3.33 -5.14 11.45
N ALA A 51 -3.26 -5.76 10.27
CA ALA A 51 -3.99 -6.97 9.93
C ALA A 51 -3.08 -8.21 9.91
N SER A 52 -1.89 -8.15 10.52
CA SER A 52 -0.87 -9.20 10.42
C SER A 52 -1.34 -10.55 10.96
N LYS A 53 -2.12 -10.56 12.05
CA LYS A 53 -2.67 -11.79 12.64
C LYS A 53 -3.66 -12.50 11.72
N SER A 54 -4.51 -11.75 11.02
CA SER A 54 -5.60 -12.31 10.21
C SER A 54 -5.23 -12.48 8.73
N LEU A 55 -4.45 -11.55 8.18
CA LEU A 55 -4.12 -11.47 6.75
C LEU A 55 -2.63 -11.67 6.44
N GLY A 56 -1.77 -11.75 7.47
CA GLY A 56 -0.33 -11.91 7.31
C GLY A 56 0.40 -10.67 6.81
N ARG A 57 -0.23 -9.49 6.79
CA ARG A 57 0.31 -8.22 6.28
C ARG A 57 -0.37 -7.01 6.93
N MET A 58 0.24 -5.83 6.83
CA MET A 58 -0.42 -4.55 7.16
C MET A 58 -1.22 -4.03 5.96
N ILE A 59 -2.21 -3.17 6.22
CA ILE A 59 -2.94 -2.44 5.18
C ILE A 59 -2.60 -0.96 5.31
N GLU A 60 -2.12 -0.35 4.24
CA GLU A 60 -1.84 1.08 4.17
C GLU A 60 -3.06 1.78 3.53
N LEU A 61 -3.57 2.80 4.20
CA LEU A 61 -4.72 3.59 3.79
C LEU A 61 -4.27 5.00 3.43
N HIS A 62 -4.66 5.46 2.24
CA HIS A 62 -4.50 6.85 1.86
C HIS A 62 -5.51 7.26 0.77
N LYS A 63 -5.70 8.56 0.58
CA LYS A 63 -6.50 9.09 -0.52
C LYS A 63 -5.83 8.86 -1.88
N PRO A 64 -6.58 8.82 -2.99
CA PRO A 64 -6.04 8.78 -4.34
C PRO A 64 -5.49 10.15 -4.75
N LEU A 65 -4.34 10.54 -4.22
CA LEU A 65 -3.69 11.79 -4.62
C LEU A 65 -3.16 11.70 -6.06
N PRO A 66 -3.16 12.81 -6.82
CA PRO A 66 -2.71 12.83 -8.22
C PRO A 66 -1.33 12.20 -8.43
N VAL A 67 -0.40 12.44 -7.50
CA VAL A 67 0.96 11.87 -7.54
C VAL A 67 0.96 10.34 -7.46
N LEU A 68 0.13 9.76 -6.58
CA LEU A 68 0.04 8.31 -6.38
C LEU A 68 -0.70 7.62 -7.52
N THR A 69 -1.81 8.20 -7.97
CA THR A 69 -2.55 7.66 -9.13
C THR A 69 -1.74 7.79 -10.41
N GLY A 70 -0.97 8.87 -10.56
CA GLY A 70 -0.04 9.07 -11.67
C GLY A 70 1.07 8.01 -11.68
N PHE A 71 1.62 7.68 -10.51
CA PHE A 71 2.58 6.58 -10.39
C PHE A 71 1.97 5.23 -10.80
N CYS A 72 0.75 4.91 -10.35
CA CYS A 72 0.05 3.71 -10.77
C CYS A 72 -0.16 3.66 -12.29
N ALA A 73 -0.51 4.79 -12.92
CA ALA A 73 -0.65 4.89 -14.36
C ALA A 73 0.69 4.65 -15.08
N MET A 74 1.78 5.25 -14.61
CA MET A 74 3.13 5.03 -15.15
C MET A 74 3.54 3.55 -15.09
N VAL A 75 3.29 2.87 -13.96
CA VAL A 75 3.56 1.43 -13.81
C VAL A 75 2.71 0.62 -14.81
N ALA A 76 1.42 0.96 -14.95
CA ALA A 76 0.53 0.29 -15.88
C ALA A 76 1.00 0.43 -17.34
N GLU A 77 1.45 1.63 -17.75
CA GLU A 77 2.02 1.85 -19.08
C GLU A 77 3.30 1.04 -19.29
N ALA A 78 4.21 1.04 -18.31
CA ALA A 78 5.46 0.28 -18.38
C ALA A 78 5.23 -1.25 -18.47
N ALA A 79 4.12 -1.74 -17.91
CA ALA A 79 3.78 -3.16 -17.89
C ALA A 79 3.30 -3.72 -19.24
N LYS A 80 2.76 -2.88 -20.15
CA LYS A 80 2.11 -3.34 -21.40
C LYS A 80 3.02 -4.14 -22.33
N ASN A 81 4.33 -3.86 -22.32
CA ASN A 81 5.31 -4.47 -23.24
C ASN A 81 6.31 -5.39 -22.50
N VAL A 82 5.90 -5.98 -21.37
CA VAL A 82 6.72 -6.93 -20.63
C VAL A 82 6.53 -8.33 -21.22
N ALA A 83 7.40 -8.70 -22.15
CA ALA A 83 7.54 -10.07 -22.63
C ALA A 83 9.02 -10.37 -22.96
N GLY A 84 9.49 -11.58 -22.62
CA GLY A 84 10.77 -12.19 -23.02
C GLY A 84 12.03 -11.29 -23.05
N GLY A 85 12.96 -11.49 -22.11
CA GLY A 85 14.26 -10.78 -22.08
C GLY A 85 14.53 -10.08 -20.74
N ARG A 86 15.43 -9.08 -20.75
CA ARG A 86 15.82 -8.33 -19.53
C ARG A 86 14.61 -7.53 -18.99
N LEU A 87 14.06 -7.98 -17.87
CA LEU A 87 12.85 -7.43 -17.23
C LEU A 87 13.08 -6.12 -16.47
N LEU A 88 14.33 -5.69 -16.30
CA LEU A 88 14.66 -4.45 -15.59
C LEU A 88 14.41 -3.24 -16.50
N ARG A 89 13.51 -2.35 -16.07
CA ARG A 89 13.15 -1.11 -16.76
C ARG A 89 13.58 0.09 -15.92
N GLU A 90 14.21 1.07 -16.55
CA GLU A 90 14.46 2.35 -15.93
C GLU A 90 13.15 3.13 -15.85
N MET A 91 12.86 3.67 -14.67
CA MET A 91 11.73 4.56 -14.43
C MET A 91 12.29 5.82 -13.78
N SER A 92 11.94 6.99 -14.31
CA SER A 92 12.38 8.28 -13.78
C SER A 92 11.17 9.06 -13.28
N PHE A 93 11.30 9.62 -12.09
CA PHE A 93 10.35 10.57 -11.53
C PHE A 93 10.82 11.96 -11.97
N THR A 94 9.95 12.70 -12.68
CA THR A 94 10.21 14.09 -13.09
C THR A 94 9.16 14.98 -12.47
#